data_AF-A0A9D7PWP0-F1
#
_entry.id   AF-A0A9D7PWP0-F1
#
_cell.length_a   1.000
_cell.length_b   1.000
_cell.length_c   1.000
_cell.angle_alpha   90.00
_cell.angle_beta   90.00
_cell.angle_gamma   90.00
#
_symmetry.space_group_name_H-M   'P 1'
#
loop_
_entity.id
_entity.type
_entity.pdbx_description
1 polymer ?
#
loop_
_entity_poly.entity_id
_entity_poly.type
_entity_poly.pdbx_seq_one_letter_code
_entity_poly.pdbx_strand_id
1 'polypeptide(L)'
;MTKTFSMQPLVHLAHQKNEDASKKFGQLIQQQKAAQTKLHTLEQYREDYQARLQQAVINGINQTSLRNFQDFILRLDEAVAQQRNALEHILRLIQAGRNELANTQRNMKSFDTLAQRHLESEKKLQDKLEQRQQDEHTGRNSALKARAAQNET
;
A
#
# COMPACT_ATOMS: atom_id res chain seq x y z
N MET A 1 -30.05 6.71 20.15
CA MET A 1 -28.89 7.22 19.37
C MET A 1 -27.74 6.25 19.59
N THR A 2 -27.15 5.73 18.51
CA THR A 2 -25.99 4.83 18.56
C THR A 2 -24.79 5.53 19.20
N LYS A 3 -24.12 4.86 20.14
CA LYS A 3 -22.97 5.44 20.85
C LYS A 3 -21.78 5.55 19.91
N THR A 4 -21.14 6.72 19.90
CA THR A 4 -19.96 6.99 19.07
C THR A 4 -18.79 6.08 19.44
N PHE A 5 -18.13 5.49 18.45
CA PHE A 5 -16.94 4.68 18.67
C PHE A 5 -15.74 5.57 19.05
N SER A 6 -15.23 5.43 20.27
CA SER A 6 -14.16 6.30 20.80
C SER A 6 -12.84 6.20 20.03
N MET A 7 -12.59 5.08 19.33
CA MET A 7 -11.39 4.87 18.53
C MET A 7 -11.59 5.17 17.04
N GLN A 8 -12.69 5.81 16.64
CA GLN A 8 -12.92 6.20 15.24
C GLN A 8 -11.76 7.03 14.64
N PRO A 9 -11.12 7.97 15.37
CA PRO A 9 -9.95 8.67 14.86
C PRO A 9 -8.75 7.75 14.59
N LEU A 10 -8.59 6.69 15.39
CA LEU A 10 -7.51 5.71 15.21
C LEU A 10 -7.75 4.82 13.98
N VAL A 11 -9.01 4.47 13.70
CA VAL A 11 -9.39 3.79 12.44
C VAL A 11 -8.97 4.66 11.25
N HIS A 12 -9.39 5.93 11.23
CA HIS A 12 -9.05 6.84 10.15
C HIS A 12 -7.53 7.00 9.96
N LEU A 13 -6.80 7.19 11.06
CA LEU A 13 -5.34 7.28 11.03
C LEU A 13 -4.68 6.00 10.50
N ALA A 14 -5.20 4.82 10.85
CA ALA A 14 -4.67 3.55 10.36
C ALA A 14 -4.88 3.37 8.85
N HIS A 15 -6.05 3.78 8.34
CA HIS A 15 -6.33 3.83 6.90
C HIS A 15 -5.38 4.78 6.17
N GLN A 16 -5.23 6.01 6.67
CA GLN A 16 -4.33 7.00 6.08
C GLN A 16 -2.89 6.49 6.02
N LYS A 17 -2.38 5.93 7.12
CA LYS A 17 -1.03 5.34 7.16
C LYS A 17 -0.84 4.21 6.15
N ASN A 18 -1.86 3.37 5.98
CA ASN A 18 -1.80 2.29 5.00
C ASN A 18 -1.83 2.81 3.56
N GLU A 19 -2.63 3.85 3.28
CA GLU A 19 -2.66 4.52 1.98
C GLU A 19 -1.30 5.17 1.65
N ASP A 20 -0.72 5.90 2.60
CA ASP A 20 0.59 6.53 2.44
C ASP A 20 1.70 5.49 2.20
N ALA A 21 1.71 4.40 2.98
CA ALA A 21 2.64 3.30 2.78
C ALA A 21 2.46 2.63 1.41
N SER A 22 1.22 2.47 0.94
CA SER A 22 0.90 1.91 -0.37
C SER A 22 1.40 2.80 -1.51
N LYS A 23 1.18 4.12 -1.42
CA LYS A 23 1.67 5.11 -2.40
C LYS A 23 3.21 5.11 -2.46
N LYS A 24 3.87 5.17 -1.30
CA LYS A 24 5.33 5.13 -1.19
C LYS A 24 5.89 3.83 -1.78
N PHE A 25 5.27 2.69 -1.47
CA PHE A 25 5.68 1.41 -2.05
C PHE A 25 5.53 1.40 -3.58
N GLY A 26 4.41 1.90 -4.10
CA GLY A 26 4.20 2.06 -5.54
C GLY A 26 5.28 2.91 -6.22
N GLN A 27 5.68 4.03 -5.60
CA GLN A 27 6.78 4.87 -6.09
C GLN A 27 8.11 4.12 -6.14
N LEU A 28 8.43 3.30 -5.12
CA LEU A 28 9.65 2.49 -5.10
C LEU A 28 9.66 1.45 -6.23
N ILE A 29 8.53 0.80 -6.52
CA ILE A 29 8.41 -0.14 -7.64
C ILE A 29 8.62 0.57 -8.99
N GLN A 30 8.06 1.77 -9.16
CA GLN A 30 8.28 2.57 -10.36
C GLN A 30 9.77 2.97 -10.52
N GLN A 31 10.41 3.39 -9.42
CA GLN A 31 11.83 3.74 -9.41
C GLN A 31 12.71 2.53 -9.75
N GLN A 32 12.40 1.34 -9.22
CA GLN A 32 13.10 0.10 -9.55
C GLN A 32 13.01 -0.20 -11.05
N LYS A 33 11.80 -0.14 -11.63
CA LYS A 33 11.61 -0.38 -13.06
C LYS A 33 12.42 0.60 -13.91
N ALA A 34 12.35 1.89 -13.59
CA ALA A 34 13.13 2.91 -14.28
C ALA A 34 14.65 2.66 -14.17
N ALA A 35 15.12 2.29 -12.98
CA ALA A 35 16.53 1.99 -12.74
C ALA A 35 17.01 0.75 -13.50
N GLN A 36 16.18 -0.30 -13.58
CA GLN A 36 16.46 -1.50 -14.36
C GLN A 36 16.50 -1.21 -15.86
N THR A 37 15.53 -0.46 -16.38
CA THR A 37 15.53 -0.06 -17.79
C THR A 37 16.79 0.74 -18.13
N LYS A 38 17.16 1.71 -17.29
CA LYS A 38 18.38 2.50 -17.51
C LYS A 38 19.65 1.65 -17.46
N LEU A 39 19.75 0.71 -16.52
CA LEU A 39 20.87 -0.22 -16.44
C LEU A 39 20.98 -1.05 -17.72
N HIS A 40 19.88 -1.64 -18.16
CA HIS A 40 19.83 -2.43 -19.38
C HIS A 40 20.26 -1.62 -20.60
N THR A 41 19.79 -0.39 -20.75
CA THR A 41 20.21 0.50 -21.84
C THR A 41 21.72 0.78 -21.81
N LEU A 42 22.30 1.01 -20.63
CA LEU A 42 23.75 1.23 -20.50
C LEU A 42 24.55 -0.04 -20.87
N GLU A 43 24.07 -1.22 -20.46
CA GLU A 43 24.69 -2.50 -20.78
C GLU A 43 24.63 -2.80 -22.29
N GLN A 44 23.47 -2.60 -22.92
CA GLN A 44 23.31 -2.73 -24.38
C GLN A 44 24.23 -1.77 -25.13
N TYR A 45 24.25 -0.50 -24.71
CA TYR A 45 25.08 0.51 -25.35
C TYR A 45 26.57 0.18 -25.22
N ARG A 46 26.98 -0.43 -24.10
CA ARG A 46 28.34 -0.92 -23.90
C ARG A 46 28.69 -2.04 -24.86
N GLU A 47 27.82 -3.03 -25.02
CA GLU A 47 28.00 -4.14 -25.96
C GLU A 47 28.12 -3.63 -27.41
N ASP A 48 27.20 -2.76 -27.82
CA ASP A 48 27.22 -2.13 -29.15
C ASP A 48 28.52 -1.36 -29.39
N TYR A 49 28.97 -0.62 -28.37
CA TYR A 49 30.19 0.19 -28.47
C TYR A 49 31.46 -0.68 -28.55
N GLN A 50 31.50 -1.80 -27.82
CA GLN A 50 32.57 -2.79 -27.93
C GLN A 50 32.61 -3.45 -29.31
N ALA A 51 31.45 -3.82 -29.87
CA ALA A 51 31.38 -4.37 -31.22
C ALA A 51 31.90 -3.39 -32.28
N ARG A 52 31.57 -2.10 -32.14
CA ARG A 52 32.11 -1.03 -33.03
C ARG A 52 33.62 -0.90 -32.92
N LEU A 53 34.17 -0.99 -31.70
CA LEU A 53 35.62 -0.96 -31.51
C LEU A 53 36.30 -2.14 -32.20
N GLN A 54 35.77 -3.37 -32.06
CA GLN A 54 36.32 -4.55 -32.74
C GLN A 54 36.38 -4.36 -34.25
N GLN A 55 35.31 -3.84 -34.86
CA GLN A 55 35.28 -3.53 -36.29
C GLN A 55 36.29 -2.42 -36.67
N ALA A 56 36.39 -1.37 -35.86
CA ALA A 56 37.35 -0.29 -36.11
C ALA A 56 38.81 -0.77 -36.02
N VAL A 57 39.12 -1.69 -35.10
CA VAL A 57 40.44 -2.31 -34.97
C VAL A 57 40.77 -3.14 -36.21
N ILE A 58 39.82 -3.97 -36.69
CA ILE A 58 40.00 -4.76 -37.92
C ILE A 58 40.27 -3.86 -39.13
N ASN A 59 39.58 -2.73 -39.23
CA ASN A 59 39.70 -1.78 -40.35
C ASN A 59 40.90 -0.82 -40.24
N GLY A 60 41.72 -0.95 -39.19
CA GLY A 60 42.84 -0.03 -38.92
C GLY A 60 42.39 1.24 -38.19
N ILE A 61 42.48 1.23 -36.86
CA ILE A 61 42.17 2.37 -36.00
C ILE A 61 43.43 3.20 -35.72
N ASN A 62 43.30 4.54 -35.74
CA ASN A 62 44.38 5.42 -35.30
C ASN A 62 44.46 5.50 -33.76
N GLN A 63 45.63 5.90 -33.24
CA GLN A 63 45.91 5.93 -31.80
C GLN A 63 44.96 6.86 -31.02
N THR A 64 44.63 8.02 -31.56
CA THR A 64 43.72 8.98 -30.91
C THR A 64 42.32 8.41 -30.76
N SER A 65 41.78 7.79 -31.82
CA SER A 65 40.49 7.11 -31.78
C SER A 65 40.51 5.99 -30.74
N LEU A 66 41.54 5.13 -30.75
CA LEU A 66 41.67 4.05 -29.77
C LEU A 66 41.66 4.55 -28.32
N ARG A 67 42.37 5.66 -28.04
CA ARG A 67 42.36 6.28 -26.72
C ARG A 67 40.98 6.82 -26.34
N ASN A 68 40.30 7.51 -27.26
CA ASN A 68 38.94 8.00 -27.03
C ASN A 68 37.96 6.85 -26.71
N PHE A 69 38.09 5.71 -27.40
CA PHE A 69 37.30 4.51 -27.11
C PHE A 69 37.56 3.99 -25.69
N GLN A 70 38.83 3.92 -25.27
CA GLN A 70 39.21 3.48 -23.92
C GLN A 70 38.69 4.43 -22.84
N ASP A 71 38.82 5.74 -23.03
CA ASP A 71 38.32 6.72 -22.08
C ASP A 71 36.79 6.64 -21.94
N PHE A 72 36.08 6.43 -23.05
CA PHE A 72 34.63 6.33 -23.05
C PHE A 72 34.12 5.02 -22.42
N ILE A 73 34.75 3.88 -22.73
CA ILE A 73 34.33 2.60 -22.14
C ILE A 73 34.52 2.60 -20.63
N LEU A 74 35.59 3.23 -20.11
CA LEU A 74 35.81 3.39 -18.67
C LEU A 74 34.70 4.22 -18.02
N ARG A 75 34.32 5.36 -18.62
CA ARG A 75 33.19 6.17 -18.12
C ARG A 75 31.87 5.42 -18.17
N LEU A 76 31.66 4.59 -19.18
CA LEU A 76 30.45 3.78 -19.32
C LEU A 76 30.41 2.67 -18.26
N ASP A 77 31.54 2.01 -17.99
CA ASP A 77 31.68 1.02 -16.93
C ASP A 77 31.41 1.64 -15.55
N GLU A 78 31.94 2.85 -15.28
CA GLU A 78 31.62 3.61 -14.08
C GLU A 78 30.13 3.92 -13.96
N ALA A 79 29.48 4.34 -15.05
CA ALA A 79 28.05 4.64 -15.05
C ALA A 79 27.20 3.38 -14.80
N VAL A 80 27.57 2.24 -15.39
CA VAL A 80 26.93 0.93 -15.14
C VAL A 80 27.09 0.54 -13.67
N ALA A 81 28.30 0.65 -13.10
CA ALA A 81 28.55 0.34 -11.70
C ALA A 81 27.71 1.23 -10.76
N GLN A 82 27.65 2.54 -11.03
CA GLN A 82 26.80 3.47 -10.28
C GLN A 82 25.32 3.09 -10.37
N GLN A 83 24.84 2.73 -11.57
CA GLN A 83 23.45 2.35 -11.78
C GLN A 83 23.09 1.02 -11.08
N ARG A 84 24.02 0.05 -11.03
CA ARG A 84 23.87 -1.19 -10.25
C ARG A 84 23.76 -0.90 -8.76
N ASN A 85 24.65 -0.07 -8.21
CA ASN A 85 24.60 0.33 -6.81
C ASN A 85 23.29 1.05 -6.45
N ALA A 86 22.81 1.93 -7.35
CA ALA A 86 21.51 2.59 -7.18
C ALA A 86 20.35 1.59 -7.17
N LEU A 87 20.36 0.60 -8.07
CA LEU A 87 19.36 -0.46 -8.11
C LEU A 87 19.39 -1.30 -6.82
N GLU A 88 20.56 -1.70 -6.33
CA GLU A 88 20.70 -2.42 -5.06
C GLU A 88 20.17 -1.62 -3.87
N HIS A 89 20.40 -0.31 -3.84
CA HIS A 89 19.82 0.57 -2.83
C HIS A 89 18.28 0.57 -2.90
N ILE A 90 17.71 0.72 -4.10
CA ILE A 90 16.25 0.66 -4.30
C ILE A 90 15.67 -0.69 -3.87
N LEU A 91 16.35 -1.80 -4.18
CA LEU A 91 15.91 -3.14 -3.76
C LEU A 91 15.85 -3.27 -2.23
N ARG A 92 16.83 -2.72 -1.52
CA ARG A 92 16.81 -2.65 -0.04
C ARG A 92 15.63 -1.82 0.47
N LEU A 93 15.36 -0.67 -0.15
CA LEU A 93 14.21 0.16 0.19
C LEU A 93 12.87 -0.54 -0.08
N ILE A 94 12.75 -1.27 -1.19
CA ILE A 94 11.56 -2.08 -1.50
C ILE A 94 11.32 -3.11 -0.42
N GLN A 95 12.36 -3.79 0.05
CA GLN A 95 12.17 -4.76 1.13
C GLN A 95 11.73 -4.09 2.43
N ALA A 96 12.35 -2.97 2.81
CA ALA A 96 11.86 -2.20 3.96
C ALA A 96 10.40 -1.75 3.79
N GLY A 97 10.05 -1.23 2.61
CA GLY A 97 8.71 -0.77 2.26
C GLY A 97 7.67 -1.89 2.24
N ARG A 98 8.05 -3.10 1.85
CA ARG A 98 7.17 -4.28 1.89
C ARG A 98 6.79 -4.64 3.32
N ASN A 99 7.76 -4.60 4.24
CA ASN A 99 7.50 -4.84 5.66
C ASN A 99 6.63 -3.73 6.27
N GLU A 100 6.93 -2.47 5.94
CA GLU A 100 6.14 -1.31 6.36
C GLU A 100 4.68 -1.45 5.92
N LEU A 101 4.43 -1.71 4.63
CA LEU A 101 3.10 -1.90 4.07
C LEU A 101 2.35 -3.07 4.72
N ALA A 102 3.03 -4.20 4.94
CA ALA A 102 2.42 -5.34 5.62
C ALA A 102 1.99 -5.00 7.05
N ASN A 103 2.81 -4.23 7.78
CA ASN A 103 2.50 -3.82 9.15
C ASN A 103 1.34 -2.81 9.20
N THR A 104 1.33 -1.80 8.32
CA THR A 104 0.22 -0.84 8.24
C THR A 104 -1.09 -1.54 7.86
N GLN A 105 -1.04 -2.51 6.94
CA GLN A 105 -2.21 -3.26 6.52
C GLN A 105 -2.77 -4.15 7.64
N ARG A 106 -1.89 -4.78 8.44
CA ARG A 106 -2.33 -5.54 9.64
C ARG A 106 -3.01 -4.62 10.65
N ASN A 107 -2.39 -3.48 10.98
CA ASN A 107 -2.95 -2.53 11.94
C ASN A 107 -4.30 -1.98 11.49
N MET A 108 -4.43 -1.59 10.22
CA MET A 108 -5.69 -1.14 9.62
C MET A 108 -6.80 -2.19 9.80
N LYS A 109 -6.54 -3.45 9.42
CA LYS A 109 -7.50 -4.55 9.59
C LYS A 109 -7.89 -4.80 11.04
N SER A 110 -6.95 -4.66 11.97
CA SER A 110 -7.24 -4.78 13.40
C SER A 110 -8.20 -3.70 13.87
N PHE A 111 -7.99 -2.43 13.49
CA PHE A 111 -8.91 -1.35 13.83
C PHE A 111 -10.27 -1.50 13.15
N ASP A 112 -10.33 -1.94 11.89
CA ASP A 112 -11.59 -2.24 11.18
C ASP A 112 -12.39 -3.31 11.92
N THR A 113 -11.71 -4.36 12.40
CA THR A 113 -12.34 -5.43 13.17
C THR A 113 -12.94 -4.90 14.48
N LEU A 114 -12.24 -4.00 15.17
CA LEU A 114 -12.74 -3.38 16.41
C LEU A 114 -13.95 -2.47 16.13
N ALA A 115 -13.89 -1.66 15.07
CA ALA A 115 -14.99 -0.80 14.67
C ALA A 115 -16.24 -1.62 14.31
N GLN A 116 -16.06 -2.70 13.54
CA GLN A 116 -17.16 -3.60 13.17
C GLN A 116 -17.82 -4.24 14.40
N ARG A 117 -17.02 -4.74 15.35
CA ARG A 117 -17.54 -5.30 16.62
C ARG A 117 -18.31 -4.27 17.44
N HIS A 118 -17.86 -3.03 17.47
CA HIS A 118 -18.58 -1.94 18.13
C HIS A 118 -19.96 -1.72 17.50
N LEU A 119 -20.02 -1.62 16.16
CA LEU A 119 -21.27 -1.46 15.43
C LEU A 119 -22.25 -2.61 15.68
N GLU A 120 -21.76 -3.85 15.68
CA GLU A 120 -22.57 -5.04 15.96
C GLU A 120 -23.10 -5.05 17.41
N SER A 121 -22.28 -4.63 18.37
CA SER A 121 -22.68 -4.53 19.78
C SER A 121 -23.78 -3.49 19.97
N GLU A 122 -23.62 -2.31 19.36
CA GLU A 122 -24.60 -1.23 19.43
C GLU A 122 -25.92 -1.62 18.75
N LYS A 123 -25.86 -2.31 17.61
CA LYS A 123 -27.06 -2.84 16.95
C LYS A 123 -27.81 -3.81 17.86
N LYS A 124 -27.12 -4.78 18.47
CA LYS A 124 -27.74 -5.73 19.40
C LYS A 124 -28.36 -5.05 20.62
N LEU A 125 -27.77 -3.97 21.10
CA LEU A 125 -28.32 -3.20 22.22
C LEU A 125 -29.60 -2.48 21.78
N GLN A 126 -29.59 -1.85 20.61
CA GLN A 126 -30.75 -1.17 20.04
C GLN A 126 -31.92 -2.15 19.80
N ASP A 127 -31.66 -3.30 19.18
CA ASP A 127 -32.67 -4.34 18.92
C ASP A 127 -33.36 -4.79 20.23
N LYS A 128 -32.59 -4.96 21.32
CA LYS A 128 -33.11 -5.31 22.65
C LYS A 128 -33.97 -4.21 23.26
N LEU A 129 -33.61 -2.94 23.06
CA LEU A 129 -34.38 -1.80 23.56
C LEU A 129 -35.70 -1.66 22.80
N GLU A 130 -35.68 -1.83 21.48
CA GLU A 130 -36.87 -1.80 20.63
C GLU A 130 -37.84 -2.93 20.98
N GLN A 131 -37.32 -4.15 21.16
CA GLN A 131 -38.12 -5.29 21.60
C GLN A 131 -38.81 -5.01 22.95
N ARG A 132 -38.07 -4.50 23.95
CA ARG A 132 -38.66 -4.15 25.26
C ARG A 132 -39.76 -3.09 25.14
N GLN A 133 -39.55 -2.06 24.33
CA GLN A 133 -40.57 -1.02 24.11
C GLN A 133 -41.82 -1.61 23.47
N GLN A 134 -41.66 -2.49 22.48
CA GLN A 134 -42.78 -3.14 21.81
C GLN A 134 -43.57 -4.06 22.76
N ASP A 135 -42.87 -4.81 23.62
CA ASP A 135 -43.47 -5.66 24.65
C ASP A 135 -44.25 -4.81 25.68
N GLU A 136 -43.69 -3.68 26.13
CA GLU A 136 -44.38 -2.75 27.04
C GLU A 136 -45.64 -2.15 26.41
N HIS A 137 -45.59 -1.72 25.15
CA HIS A 137 -46.75 -1.19 24.43
C HIS A 137 -47.84 -2.24 24.25
N THR A 138 -47.46 -3.47 23.90
CA THR A 138 -48.39 -4.59 23.74
C THR A 138 -49.03 -4.97 25.06
N GLY A 139 -48.24 -5.06 26.14
CA GLY A 139 -48.72 -5.35 27.50
C GLY A 139 -49.64 -4.26 28.07
N ARG A 140 -49.36 -2.98 27.82
CA ARG A 140 -50.27 -1.88 28.20
C ARG A 140 -51.59 -1.97 27.45
N ASN A 141 -51.55 -2.19 26.14
CA ASN A 141 -52.76 -2.29 25.32
C ASN A 141 -53.62 -3.49 25.70
N SER A 142 -53.01 -4.65 25.99
CA SER A 142 -53.75 -5.82 26.44
C SER A 142 -54.37 -5.60 27.83
N ALA A 143 -53.65 -4.98 28.76
CA ALA A 143 -54.18 -4.62 30.08
C ALA A 143 -55.35 -3.62 30.01
N LEU A 144 -55.25 -2.60 29.15
CA LEU A 144 -56.34 -1.64 28.92
C LEU A 144 -57.59 -2.32 28.34
N LYS A 145 -57.42 -3.23 27.37
CA LYS A 145 -58.54 -4.00 26.80
C LYS A 145 -59.19 -4.91 27.83
N ALA A 146 -58.40 -5.61 28.65
CA ALA A 146 -58.91 -6.48 29.71
C ALA A 146 -59.73 -5.69 30.74
N ARG A 147 -59.28 -4.49 31.09
CA ARG A 147 -59.97 -3.60 32.03
C ARG A 147 -61.26 -3.00 31.44
N ALA A 148 -61.28 -2.69 30.14
CA ALA A 148 -62.50 -2.26 29.45
C ALA A 148 -63.56 -3.36 29.44
N ALA A 149 -63.17 -4.62 29.17
CA ALA A 149 -64.09 -5.76 29.19
C ALA A 149 -64.66 -6.06 30.59
N GLN A 150 -63.93 -5.76 31.66
CA GLN A 150 -64.39 -5.93 33.04
C GLN A 150 -65.38 -4.85 33.51
N ASN A 151 -65.42 -3.68 32.85
CA ASN A 151 -66.34 -2.59 33.20
C ASN A 151 -67.67 -2.65 32.42
N GLU A 152 -67.79 -3.54 31.43
CA GLU A 152 -69.03 -3.76 30.65
C GLU A 152 -69.86 -4.96 31.18
N THR A 153 -69.50 -5.51 32.34
CA THR A 153 -70.25 -6.56 33.06
C THR A 153 -70.73 -6.03 34.41
#